data_AF-A0AAU5X3N1-F1
#
_entry.id   AF-A0AAU5X3N1-F1
#
_cell.length_a   1.000
_cell.length_b   1.000
_cell.length_c   1.000
_cell.angle_alpha   90.00
_cell.angle_beta   90.00
_cell.angle_gamma   90.00
#
_symmetry.space_group_name_H-M   'P 1'
#
loop_
_entity.id
_entity.type
_entity.pdbx_description
1 polymer ?
#
loop_
_entity_poly.entity_id
_entity_poly.type
_entity_poly.pdbx_seq_one_letter_code
_entity_poly.pdbx_strand_id
1 'polypeptide(L)'
;MRLIRRCITAALAIGVIGTTTAAFAESSSAAPSTTPRAAASEGQEIGSAALGTDLKVSLRAYKTGDTDALVDVDAYRYSEGAWQPVWHERVPGNWFWYPLTGKGGVCSLAVTNEGAITVSLLITPSIGCSDPLHFTVD
;
A
#
# COMPACT_ATOMS: atom_id res chain seq x y z
N MET A 1 24.33 26.75 24.66
CA MET A 1 24.35 25.32 24.28
C MET A 1 24.38 25.22 22.76
N ARG A 2 25.13 24.26 22.22
CA ARG A 2 25.90 24.28 20.96
C ARG A 2 25.10 24.55 19.66
N LEU A 3 25.49 25.60 18.91
CA LEU A 3 25.33 25.72 17.44
C LEU A 3 26.46 24.94 16.75
N ILE A 4 26.16 23.98 15.86
CA ILE A 4 27.10 23.46 14.84
C ILE A 4 26.29 22.99 13.62
N ARG A 5 26.12 23.81 12.57
CA ARG A 5 26.88 23.79 11.30
C ARG A 5 27.04 22.41 10.65
N ARG A 6 26.32 22.17 9.54
CA ARG A 6 26.84 21.37 8.41
C ARG A 6 26.45 22.01 7.08
N CYS A 7 27.43 22.71 6.50
CA CYS A 7 27.52 22.98 5.07
C CYS A 7 27.73 21.65 4.34
N ILE A 8 27.10 21.45 3.18
CA ILE A 8 27.54 20.49 2.17
C ILE A 8 27.69 21.26 0.86
N THR A 9 28.93 21.30 0.40
CA THR A 9 29.42 21.97 -0.81
C THR A 9 29.69 20.97 -1.93
N ALA A 10 29.56 21.48 -3.17
CA ALA A 10 30.24 21.07 -4.42
C ALA A 10 29.83 19.73 -5.05
N ALA A 11 29.20 19.69 -6.23
CA ALA A 11 29.68 20.04 -7.58
C ALA A 11 30.63 19.00 -8.19
N LEU A 12 30.22 18.35 -9.29
CA LEU A 12 31.11 17.91 -10.37
C LEU A 12 30.32 17.52 -11.63
N ALA A 13 30.66 18.15 -12.73
CA ALA A 13 30.19 17.90 -14.09
C ALA A 13 31.10 16.87 -14.78
N ILE A 14 30.54 16.01 -15.64
CA ILE A 14 31.29 15.35 -16.72
C ILE A 14 30.39 15.25 -17.95
N GLY A 15 30.77 15.96 -19.00
CA GLY A 15 30.26 15.76 -20.36
C GLY A 15 31.09 14.72 -21.10
N VAL A 16 30.46 13.99 -22.01
CA VAL A 16 31.15 13.21 -23.05
C VAL A 16 30.41 13.42 -24.36
N ILE A 17 31.13 13.99 -25.33
CA ILE A 17 30.77 14.09 -26.75
C ILE A 17 31.46 12.92 -27.44
N GLY A 18 30.72 12.13 -28.22
CA GLY A 18 31.27 11.04 -29.03
C GLY A 18 30.50 10.88 -30.33
N THR A 19 31.13 11.24 -31.45
CA THR A 19 30.64 11.06 -32.82
C THR A 19 31.30 9.84 -33.48
N THR A 20 30.55 9.19 -34.38
CA THR A 20 30.93 8.42 -35.59
C THR A 20 30.80 6.89 -35.66
N THR A 21 30.14 6.52 -36.78
CA THR A 21 30.21 5.32 -37.64
C THR A 21 29.40 4.07 -37.33
N ALA A 22 28.67 3.67 -38.38
CA ALA A 22 27.70 2.60 -38.48
C ALA A 22 28.32 1.21 -38.47
N ALA A 23 27.65 0.28 -37.79
CA ALA A 23 27.74 -1.15 -38.05
C ALA A 23 26.30 -1.68 -38.12
N PHE A 24 25.97 -2.29 -39.26
CA PHE A 24 24.72 -3.00 -39.48
C PHE A 24 24.76 -4.28 -38.63
N ALA A 25 23.87 -4.35 -37.64
CA ALA A 25 23.55 -5.59 -36.94
C ALA A 25 22.04 -5.77 -37.01
N GLU A 26 21.62 -6.63 -37.92
CA GLU A 26 20.27 -7.16 -38.04
C GLU A 26 19.96 -7.95 -36.77
N SER A 27 19.43 -7.25 -35.77
CA SER A 27 18.88 -7.84 -34.56
C SER A 27 17.38 -7.91 -34.74
N SER A 28 16.86 -9.12 -34.87
CA SER A 28 15.43 -9.41 -34.81
C SER A 28 14.84 -8.76 -33.56
N SER A 29 14.23 -7.59 -33.72
CA SER A 29 13.37 -6.95 -32.73
C SER A 29 12.14 -7.82 -32.57
N ALA A 30 12.25 -8.88 -31.77
CA ALA A 30 11.13 -9.28 -30.94
C ALA A 30 10.87 -8.08 -30.02
N ALA A 31 9.91 -7.24 -30.41
CA ALA A 31 9.45 -6.16 -29.56
C ALA A 31 9.18 -6.78 -28.18
N PRO A 32 9.79 -6.29 -27.09
CA PRO A 32 9.29 -6.64 -25.79
C PRO A 32 7.85 -6.13 -25.78
N SER A 33 6.91 -7.07 -25.78
CA SER A 33 5.52 -6.84 -25.43
C SER A 33 5.52 -6.29 -24.02
N THR A 34 5.85 -5.00 -23.89
CA THR A 34 5.74 -4.25 -22.67
C THR A 34 4.26 -3.95 -22.59
N THR A 35 3.48 -4.98 -22.22
CA THR A 35 2.19 -4.74 -21.61
C THR A 35 2.47 -3.67 -20.57
N PRO A 36 1.80 -2.50 -20.61
CA PRO A 36 1.94 -1.52 -19.56
C PRO A 36 1.68 -2.27 -18.28
N ARG A 37 2.72 -2.47 -17.47
CA ARG A 37 2.53 -2.90 -16.09
C ARG A 37 1.74 -1.75 -15.51
N ALA A 38 0.42 -1.94 -15.37
CA ALA A 38 -0.43 -1.02 -14.67
C ALA A 38 0.34 -0.65 -13.41
N ALA A 39 0.74 0.62 -13.31
CA ALA A 39 1.47 1.10 -12.15
C ALA A 39 0.65 0.62 -10.96
N ALA A 40 1.24 -0.23 -10.11
CA ALA A 40 0.53 -0.77 -8.96
C ALA A 40 -0.06 0.44 -8.25
N SER A 41 -1.38 0.57 -8.28
CA SER A 41 -2.07 1.74 -7.75
C SER A 41 -1.61 1.88 -6.31
N GLU A 42 -0.95 2.99 -5.99
CA GLU A 42 -0.40 3.20 -4.65
C GLU A 42 -1.56 3.13 -3.65
N GLY A 43 -1.52 2.12 -2.78
CA GLY A 43 -2.60 1.85 -1.84
C GLY A 43 -2.62 2.88 -0.71
N GLN A 44 -3.81 3.29 -0.28
CA GLN A 44 -3.99 4.23 0.83
C GLN A 44 -4.33 3.46 2.11
N GLU A 45 -3.56 3.66 3.20
CA GLU A 45 -3.95 3.15 4.52
C GLU A 45 -5.21 3.91 4.99
N ILE A 46 -6.27 3.16 5.30
CA ILE A 46 -7.56 3.72 5.73
C ILE A 46 -7.82 3.50 7.22
N GLY A 47 -7.03 2.63 7.86
CA GLY A 47 -7.09 2.39 9.30
C GLY A 47 -5.99 1.44 9.75
N SER A 48 -5.60 1.59 11.00
CA SER A 48 -4.68 0.66 11.66
C SER A 48 -5.05 0.50 13.13
N ALA A 49 -4.78 -0.68 13.67
CA ALA A 49 -5.01 -1.02 15.06
C ALA A 49 -3.82 -1.83 15.57
N ALA A 50 -3.40 -1.59 16.81
CA ALA A 50 -2.36 -2.36 17.47
C ALA A 50 -2.92 -3.06 18.70
N LEU A 51 -2.42 -4.25 18.96
CA LEU A 51 -2.69 -5.00 20.17
C LEU A 51 -1.38 -5.23 20.90
N GLY A 52 -1.28 -4.70 22.12
CA GLY A 52 -0.04 -4.73 22.89
C GLY A 52 1.09 -4.00 22.16
N THR A 53 2.28 -4.62 22.15
CA THR A 53 3.49 -4.05 21.53
C THR A 53 3.98 -4.86 20.33
N ASP A 54 3.38 -6.01 20.06
CA ASP A 54 3.91 -7.02 19.16
C ASP A 54 2.95 -7.41 18.03
N LEU A 55 1.69 -6.96 18.04
CA LEU A 55 0.74 -7.20 16.95
C LEU A 55 0.16 -5.88 16.43
N LYS A 56 0.15 -5.73 15.11
CA LYS A 56 -0.47 -4.59 14.40
C LYS A 56 -1.27 -5.10 13.21
N VAL A 57 -2.44 -4.52 12.99
CA VAL A 57 -3.28 -4.74 11.82
C VAL A 57 -3.43 -3.42 11.05
N SER A 58 -3.40 -3.50 9.74
CA SER A 58 -3.57 -2.38 8.82
C SER A 58 -4.66 -2.72 7.80
N LEU A 59 -5.48 -1.74 7.45
CA LEU A 59 -6.40 -1.79 6.33
C LEU A 59 -5.89 -0.86 5.23
N ARG A 60 -5.74 -1.38 4.01
CA ARG A 60 -5.29 -0.61 2.86
C ARG A 60 -6.29 -0.71 1.72
N ALA A 61 -6.70 0.44 1.20
CA ALA A 61 -7.57 0.55 0.05
C ALA A 61 -6.76 0.76 -1.23
N TYR A 62 -7.20 0.16 -2.33
CA TYR A 62 -6.61 0.30 -3.66
C TYR A 62 -7.69 0.68 -4.65
N LYS A 63 -7.45 1.72 -5.45
CA LYS A 63 -8.38 2.15 -6.49
C LYS A 63 -8.25 1.24 -7.71
N THR A 64 -9.34 0.65 -8.19
CA THR A 64 -9.33 -0.27 -9.35
C THR A 64 -10.12 0.21 -10.56
N GLY A 65 -10.85 1.32 -10.42
CA GLY A 65 -11.59 1.97 -11.49
C GLY A 65 -11.79 3.45 -11.18
N ASP A 66 -12.81 4.08 -11.77
CA ASP A 66 -13.11 5.49 -11.48
C ASP A 66 -13.65 5.68 -10.06
N THR A 67 -14.49 4.75 -9.61
CA THR A 67 -15.16 4.79 -8.31
C THR A 67 -14.88 3.58 -7.45
N ASP A 68 -14.40 2.47 -8.03
CA ASP A 68 -14.29 1.20 -7.33
C ASP A 68 -12.99 1.07 -6.54
N ALA A 69 -13.06 0.34 -5.44
CA ALA A 69 -11.93 0.03 -4.58
C ALA A 69 -11.90 -1.44 -4.18
N LEU A 70 -10.68 -1.92 -3.95
CA LEU A 70 -10.39 -3.15 -3.22
C LEU A 70 -9.80 -2.79 -1.87
N VAL A 71 -9.96 -3.67 -0.88
CA VAL A 71 -9.42 -3.45 0.46
C VAL A 71 -8.71 -4.70 0.93
N ASP A 72 -7.47 -4.53 1.35
CA ASP A 72 -6.71 -5.60 1.99
C ASP A 72 -6.58 -5.33 3.49
N VAL A 73 -6.56 -6.40 4.26
CA VAL A 73 -6.20 -6.41 5.67
C VAL A 73 -4.86 -7.13 5.82
N ASP A 74 -3.89 -6.44 6.41
CA ASP A 74 -2.55 -6.95 6.67
C ASP A 74 -2.33 -7.04 8.18
N ALA A 75 -1.87 -8.17 8.69
CA ALA A 75 -1.40 -8.30 10.07
C ALA A 75 0.13 -8.42 10.12
N TYR A 76 0.72 -7.78 11.11
CA TYR A 76 2.16 -7.70 11.33
C TYR A 76 2.49 -8.09 12.76
N ARG A 77 3.57 -8.85 12.95
CA ARG A 77 4.19 -9.05 14.26
C ARG A 77 5.50 -8.30 14.37
N TYR A 78 5.76 -7.71 15.54
CA TYR A 78 7.05 -7.09 15.82
C TYR A 78 8.04 -8.17 16.27
N SER A 79 9.05 -8.44 15.44
CA SER A 79 10.10 -9.41 15.72
C SER A 79 11.43 -8.90 15.16
N GLU A 80 12.53 -9.26 15.82
CA GLU A 80 13.89 -8.89 15.38
C GLU A 80 14.10 -7.36 15.17
N GLY A 81 13.36 -6.54 15.93
CA GLY A 81 13.43 -5.09 15.86
C GLY A 81 12.65 -4.45 14.71
N ALA A 82 11.84 -5.22 13.97
CA ALA A 82 11.03 -4.74 12.84
C ALA A 82 9.61 -5.32 12.84
N TRP A 83 8.69 -4.63 12.16
CA TRP A 83 7.36 -5.17 11.85
C TRP A 83 7.47 -6.13 10.66
N GLN A 84 7.18 -7.40 10.89
CA GLN A 84 7.15 -8.44 9.86
C GLN A 84 5.71 -8.78 9.51
N PRO A 85 5.33 -8.83 8.21
CA PRO A 85 4.01 -9.28 7.82
C PRO A 85 3.85 -10.77 8.19
N VAL A 86 2.74 -11.11 8.83
CA VAL A 86 2.43 -12.50 9.22
C VAL A 86 1.20 -13.03 8.52
N TRP A 87 0.29 -12.15 8.09
CA TRP A 87 -0.97 -12.55 7.49
C TRP A 87 -1.54 -11.44 6.60
N HIS A 88 -2.28 -11.83 5.57
CA HIS A 88 -2.87 -10.94 4.58
C HIS A 88 -4.16 -11.56 4.04
N GLU A 89 -5.23 -10.78 3.95
CA GLU A 89 -6.46 -11.19 3.28
C GLU A 89 -7.15 -10.02 2.56
N ARG A 90 -7.85 -10.34 1.47
CA ARG A 90 -8.75 -9.41 0.77
C ARG A 90 -10.06 -9.32 1.54
N VAL A 91 -10.44 -8.11 1.96
CA VAL A 91 -11.76 -7.86 2.55
C VAL A 91 -12.83 -8.02 1.45
N PRO A 92 -13.74 -9.00 1.56
CA PRO A 92 -14.74 -9.26 0.52
C PRO A 92 -15.78 -8.16 0.48
N GLY A 93 -16.20 -7.76 -0.72
CA GLY A 93 -17.24 -6.75 -0.90
C GLY A 93 -17.01 -5.89 -2.13
N ASN A 94 -18.00 -5.05 -2.42
CA ASN A 94 -17.89 -3.99 -3.43
C ASN A 94 -17.67 -2.68 -2.70
N TRP A 95 -16.46 -2.14 -2.78
CA TRP A 95 -16.07 -0.93 -2.05
C TRP A 95 -15.96 0.23 -3.01
N PHE A 96 -16.29 1.42 -2.50
CA PHE A 96 -16.24 2.65 -3.27
C PHE A 96 -15.10 3.52 -2.73
N TRP A 97 -14.18 3.90 -3.62
CA TRP A 97 -12.96 4.62 -3.28
C TRP A 97 -13.23 5.86 -2.44
N TYR A 98 -14.18 6.72 -2.84
CA TYR A 98 -14.41 8.00 -2.19
C TYR A 98 -15.06 7.89 -0.80
N PRO A 99 -16.14 7.09 -0.60
CA PRO A 99 -16.63 6.81 0.76
C PRO A 99 -15.56 6.18 1.66
N LEU A 100 -14.82 5.21 1.15
CA LEU A 100 -13.89 4.40 1.94
C LEU A 100 -12.63 5.17 2.38
N THR A 101 -12.10 6.02 1.50
CA THR A 101 -10.91 6.85 1.80
C THR A 101 -11.26 8.18 2.47
N GLY A 102 -12.56 8.48 2.58
CA GLY A 102 -13.08 9.64 3.29
C GLY A 102 -13.10 9.46 4.81
N LYS A 103 -13.47 10.55 5.51
CA LYS A 103 -13.63 10.51 6.97
C LYS A 103 -14.74 9.53 7.34
N GLY A 104 -14.42 8.58 8.21
CA GLY A 104 -15.38 7.56 8.67
C GLY A 104 -15.55 6.38 7.70
N GLY A 105 -14.63 6.21 6.74
CA GLY A 105 -14.64 5.07 5.83
C GLY A 105 -14.43 3.72 6.54
N VAL A 106 -13.74 3.72 7.68
CA VAL A 106 -13.67 2.59 8.61
C VAL A 106 -14.63 2.83 9.75
N CYS A 107 -15.71 2.05 9.82
CA CYS A 107 -16.70 2.14 10.88
C CYS A 107 -16.27 1.39 12.14
N SER A 108 -15.61 0.24 11.97
CA SER A 108 -15.02 -0.53 13.06
C SER A 108 -13.76 -1.22 12.57
N LEU A 109 -12.72 -1.15 13.39
CA LEU A 109 -11.51 -1.98 13.27
C LEU A 109 -11.09 -2.36 14.68
N ALA A 110 -11.19 -3.65 15.01
CA ALA A 110 -10.84 -4.18 16.32
C ALA A 110 -10.00 -5.45 16.17
N VAL A 111 -9.07 -5.65 17.11
CA VAL A 111 -8.20 -6.83 17.19
C VAL A 111 -8.24 -7.35 18.62
N THR A 112 -8.34 -8.67 18.79
CA THR A 112 -8.40 -9.33 20.10
C THR A 112 -7.14 -10.16 20.38
N ASN A 113 -6.91 -10.51 21.65
CA ASN A 113 -5.78 -11.34 22.08
C ASN A 113 -5.70 -12.72 21.42
N GLU A 114 -6.81 -13.22 20.88
CA GLU A 114 -6.88 -14.49 20.17
C GLU A 114 -6.52 -14.35 18.67
N GLY A 115 -6.10 -13.16 18.22
CA GLY A 115 -5.81 -12.90 16.81
C GLY A 115 -7.07 -12.69 15.96
N ALA A 116 -8.26 -12.60 16.56
CA ALA A 116 -9.48 -12.29 15.85
C ALA A 116 -9.54 -10.80 15.50
N ILE A 117 -9.77 -10.49 14.23
CA ILE A 117 -9.88 -9.15 13.66
C ILE A 117 -11.34 -8.94 13.26
N THR A 118 -11.92 -7.80 13.64
CA THR A 118 -13.26 -7.39 13.22
C THR A 118 -13.18 -6.10 12.41
N VAL A 119 -13.75 -6.12 11.21
CA VAL A 119 -13.73 -5.00 10.26
C VAL A 119 -15.16 -4.66 9.85
N SER A 120 -15.52 -3.38 9.87
CA SER A 120 -16.74 -2.86 9.23
C SER A 120 -16.39 -1.57 8.51
N LEU A 121 -16.82 -1.46 7.26
CA LEU A 121 -16.44 -0.37 6.35
C LEU A 121 -17.68 0.37 5.86
N LEU A 122 -17.56 1.65 5.61
CA LEU A 122 -18.62 2.44 5.00
C LEU A 122 -18.82 2.02 3.55
N ILE A 123 -20.01 1.50 3.22
CA ILE A 123 -20.35 1.12 1.84
C ILE A 123 -20.62 2.40 1.04
N THR A 124 -21.63 3.16 1.45
CA THR A 124 -21.94 4.52 0.95
C THR A 124 -22.59 5.34 2.06
N PRO A 125 -22.62 6.68 1.99
CA PRO A 125 -23.28 7.50 3.01
C PRO A 125 -24.77 7.18 3.22
N SER A 126 -25.47 6.72 2.18
CA SER A 126 -26.90 6.40 2.26
C SER A 126 -27.18 4.98 2.77
N ILE A 127 -26.26 4.03 2.53
CA ILE A 127 -26.38 2.64 3.01
C ILE A 127 -25.86 2.52 4.43
N GLY A 128 -24.79 3.23 4.76
CA GLY A 128 -24.07 3.11 6.02
C GLY A 128 -22.98 2.04 5.98
N CYS A 129 -22.66 1.52 7.17
CA CYS A 129 -21.59 0.57 7.38
C CYS A 129 -21.99 -0.85 6.96
N SER A 130 -21.03 -1.63 6.49
CA SER A 130 -21.20 -3.06 6.26
C SER A 130 -21.47 -3.80 7.57
N ASP A 131 -22.06 -4.99 7.46
CA ASP A 131 -22.00 -5.96 8.56
C ASP A 131 -20.54 -6.21 8.96
N PRO A 132 -20.27 -6.53 10.25
CA PRO A 132 -18.93 -6.88 10.69
C PRO A 132 -18.41 -8.13 9.99
N LEU A 133 -17.22 -8.02 9.42
CA LEU A 133 -16.43 -9.10 8.86
C LEU A 133 -15.42 -9.55 9.91
N HIS A 134 -15.30 -10.87 10.09
CA HIS A 134 -14.41 -11.47 11.08
C HIS A 134 -13.32 -12.28 10.38
N PHE A 135 -12.08 -12.02 10.78
CA PHE A 135 -10.91 -12.72 10.29
C PHE A 135 -10.12 -13.28 11.46
N THR A 136 -9.38 -14.36 11.24
CA THR A 136 -8.45 -14.94 12.23
C THR A 136 -7.07 -15.00 11.61
N VAL A 137 -6.07 -14.54 12.36
CA VAL A 137 -4.67 -14.67 11.97
C VAL A 137 -4.23 -16.10 12.25
N ASP A 138 -4.02 -16.89 11.21
CA ASP A 138 -3.51 -18.27 11.27
C ASP A 138 -2.01 -18.36 11.59
#